data_AF-A0A847FAA0-F1
#
_entry.id   AF-A0A847FAA0-F1
#
_cell.length_a   1.000
_cell.length_b   1.000
_cell.length_c   1.000
_cell.angle_alpha   90.00
_cell.angle_beta   90.00
_cell.angle_gamma   90.00
#
_symmetry.space_group_name_H-M   'P 1'
#
loop_
_entity.id
_entity.type
_entity.pdbx_description
1 polymer ?
#
loop_
_entity_poly.entity_id
_entity_poly.type
_entity_poly.pdbx_seq_one_letter_code
_entity_poly.pdbx_strand_id
1 'polypeptide(L)'
;MIEALKNNWRLIVFMAAVLILLALAWAWRGVLLPFVIGLILAYLMLPGVNWLERKLPPKNKWLKARRILAILIVFIITIGIVGGILSYIIITVIQTFIDLFSRAPEYISTIMDQLQQWADSFQQQLPPGLQTQVEQLIANLGLQMESILENLAKGGFSFISGTVGALLGFAALPLFLFYIIKDYGQIKNNIYSFLPDWAAEHIRNIALIIDKVLGGYIKATLV
;
A
#
# COMPACT_ATOMS: atom_id res chain seq x y z
N MET A 1 10.81 43.35 -21.01
CA MET A 1 10.85 42.13 -20.17
C MET A 1 10.48 42.42 -18.71
N ILE A 2 10.97 43.51 -18.11
CA ILE A 2 10.73 43.88 -16.70
C ILE A 2 9.28 44.33 -16.42
N GLU A 3 8.58 44.93 -17.38
CA GLU A 3 7.17 45.34 -17.21
C GLU A 3 6.17 44.18 -17.16
N ALA A 4 6.45 43.06 -17.85
CA ALA A 4 5.62 41.86 -17.81
C ALA A 4 5.66 41.16 -16.43
N LEU A 5 6.79 41.27 -15.71
CA LEU A 5 6.94 40.76 -14.34
C LEU A 5 6.13 41.59 -13.32
N LYS A 6 5.99 42.91 -13.53
CA LYS A 6 5.29 43.79 -12.58
C LYS A 6 3.77 43.59 -12.58
N ASN A 7 3.17 43.31 -13.74
CA ASN A 7 1.73 43.05 -13.87
C ASN A 7 1.33 41.64 -13.39
N ASN A 8 2.27 40.69 -13.40
CA ASN A 8 2.03 39.27 -13.08
C ASN A 8 2.79 38.78 -11.83
N TRP A 9 3.23 39.69 -10.93
CA TRP A 9 3.94 39.34 -9.68
C TRP A 9 3.25 38.21 -8.90
N ARG A 10 1.91 38.21 -8.85
CA ARG A 10 1.12 37.16 -8.20
C ARG A 10 1.32 35.78 -8.84
N LEU A 11 1.48 35.71 -10.17
CA LEU A 11 1.74 34.46 -10.89
C LEU A 11 3.16 33.96 -10.63
N ILE A 12 4.15 34.85 -10.56
CA ILE A 12 5.54 34.48 -10.25
C ILE A 12 5.65 33.92 -8.83
N VAL A 13 5.01 34.58 -7.86
CA VAL A 13 4.94 34.09 -6.47
C VAL A 13 4.23 32.74 -6.41
N PHE A 14 3.12 32.57 -7.13
CA PHE A 14 2.40 31.29 -7.19
C PHE A 14 3.27 30.17 -7.79
N MET A 15 3.95 30.46 -8.89
CA MET A 15 4.80 29.49 -9.60
C MET A 15 6.03 29.10 -8.75
N ALA A 16 6.62 30.05 -8.03
CA ALA A 16 7.67 29.80 -7.04
C ALA A 16 7.16 28.95 -5.87
N ALA A 17 5.96 29.24 -5.35
CA ALA A 17 5.35 28.45 -4.28
C ALA A 17 5.07 27.00 -4.72
N VAL A 18 4.60 26.79 -5.95
CA VAL A 18 4.39 25.46 -6.54
C VAL A 18 5.72 24.71 -6.67
N LEU A 19 6.78 25.37 -7.15
CA LEU A 19 8.12 24.77 -7.25
C LEU A 19 8.68 24.36 -5.89
N ILE A 20 8.53 25.21 -4.86
CA ILE A 20 8.95 24.90 -3.49
C ILE A 20 8.16 23.71 -2.93
N LEU A 21 6.83 23.67 -3.15
CA LEU A 21 5.98 22.54 -2.77
C LEU A 21 6.42 21.24 -3.45
N LEU A 22 6.73 21.27 -4.76
CA LEU A 22 7.21 20.10 -5.49
C LEU A 22 8.59 19.63 -5.00
N ALA A 23 9.50 20.56 -4.68
CA ALA A 23 10.81 20.23 -4.12
C ALA A 23 10.70 19.58 -2.74
N LEU A 24 9.84 20.13 -1.86
CA LEU A 24 9.51 19.52 -0.57
C LEU A 24 8.87 18.13 -0.76
N ALA A 25 7.94 18.01 -1.71
CA ALA A 25 7.28 16.74 -1.99
C ALA A 25 8.25 15.66 -2.46
N TRP A 26 9.23 16.04 -3.28
CA TRP A 26 10.28 15.12 -3.73
C TRP A 26 11.20 14.70 -2.57
N ALA A 27 11.61 15.65 -1.73
CA ALA A 27 12.43 15.36 -0.55
C ALA A 27 11.71 14.46 0.47
N TRP A 28 10.39 14.62 0.62
CA TRP A 28 9.57 13.94 1.64
C TRP A 28 8.74 12.78 1.08
N ARG A 29 9.03 12.33 -0.15
CA ARG A 29 8.24 11.30 -0.86
C ARG A 29 7.98 10.04 -0.04
N GLY A 30 8.95 9.61 0.78
CA GLY A 30 8.83 8.40 1.61
C GLY A 30 7.83 8.56 2.76
N VAL A 31 7.65 9.78 3.25
CA VAL A 31 6.67 10.11 4.29
C VAL A 31 5.31 10.41 3.66
N LEU A 32 5.27 11.08 2.50
CA LEU A 32 4.02 11.50 1.87
C LEU A 32 3.13 10.35 1.39
N LEU A 33 3.71 9.25 0.92
CA LEU A 33 2.93 8.09 0.44
C LEU A 33 1.92 7.57 1.47
N PRO A 34 2.31 7.27 2.73
CA PRO A 34 1.38 6.97 3.82
C PRO A 34 0.21 7.95 3.98
N PHE A 35 0.48 9.25 3.85
CA PHE A 35 -0.55 10.29 3.99
C PHE A 35 -1.48 10.33 2.79
N VAL A 36 -0.96 10.18 1.56
CA VAL A 36 -1.78 10.10 0.34
C VAL A 36 -2.71 8.89 0.41
N ILE A 37 -2.19 7.72 0.81
CA ILE A 37 -2.99 6.52 1.05
C ILE A 37 -4.04 6.80 2.15
N GLY A 38 -3.64 7.43 3.25
CA GLY A 38 -4.55 7.85 4.31
C GLY A 38 -5.67 8.77 3.81
N LEU A 39 -5.38 9.73 2.94
CA LEU A 39 -6.40 10.61 2.34
C LEU A 39 -7.38 9.85 1.46
N ILE A 40 -6.90 8.92 0.65
CA ILE A 40 -7.74 8.05 -0.18
C ILE A 40 -8.66 7.20 0.71
N LEU A 41 -8.10 6.57 1.75
CA LEU A 41 -8.86 5.79 2.72
C LEU A 41 -9.90 6.65 3.44
N ALA A 42 -9.53 7.85 3.89
CA ALA A 42 -10.46 8.78 4.52
C ALA A 42 -11.63 9.12 3.60
N TYR A 43 -11.36 9.40 2.31
CA TYR A 43 -12.40 9.67 1.32
C TYR A 43 -13.33 8.47 1.12
N LEU A 44 -12.77 7.26 1.09
CA LEU A 44 -13.55 6.02 0.98
C LEU A 44 -14.42 5.75 2.22
N MET A 45 -13.96 6.14 3.42
CA MET A 45 -14.70 5.96 4.67
C MET A 45 -15.80 7.02 4.89
N LEU A 46 -15.65 8.23 4.32
CA LEU A 46 -16.64 9.31 4.42
C LEU A 46 -18.08 8.91 4.06
N PRO A 47 -18.39 8.21 2.95
CA PRO A 47 -19.77 7.81 2.64
C PRO A 47 -20.36 6.91 3.73
N GLY A 48 -19.58 5.95 4.26
CA GLY A 48 -19.99 5.09 5.36
C GLY A 48 -20.27 5.87 6.64
N VAL A 49 -19.38 6.80 6.99
CA VAL A 49 -19.55 7.69 8.15
C VAL A 49 -20.79 8.57 7.99
N ASN A 50 -20.98 9.20 6.84
CA ASN A 50 -22.13 10.06 6.58
C ASN A 50 -23.46 9.27 6.59
N TRP A 51 -23.45 8.04 6.08
CA TRP A 51 -24.62 7.15 6.10
C TRP A 51 -24.98 6.75 7.53
N LEU A 52 -23.99 6.31 8.31
CA LEU A 52 -24.19 5.90 9.70
C LEU A 52 -24.57 7.08 10.59
N GLU A 53 -23.93 8.23 10.38
CA GLU A 53 -24.29 9.49 11.01
C GLU A 53 -25.78 9.70 10.82
N ARG A 54 -26.29 9.76 9.58
CA ARG A 54 -27.72 9.98 9.28
C ARG A 54 -28.69 8.98 9.94
N LYS A 55 -28.28 7.73 10.15
CA LYS A 55 -29.10 6.68 10.78
C LYS A 55 -29.16 6.76 12.30
N LEU A 56 -28.19 7.39 12.96
CA LEU A 56 -28.17 7.55 14.43
C LEU A 56 -29.25 8.56 14.89
N PRO A 57 -30.01 8.27 15.97
CA PRO A 57 -31.14 9.09 16.41
C PRO A 57 -30.71 10.50 16.89
N PRO A 58 -31.54 11.55 16.67
CA PRO A 58 -31.16 12.91 17.00
C PRO A 58 -31.32 13.21 18.50
N LYS A 59 -30.24 13.66 19.15
CA LYS A 59 -30.32 14.49 20.36
C LYS A 59 -29.62 15.81 20.07
N ASN A 60 -30.41 16.85 19.86
CA ASN A 60 -30.06 18.19 19.38
C ASN A 60 -28.86 18.89 20.10
N LYS A 61 -28.38 18.35 21.22
CA LYS A 61 -27.26 18.87 21.99
C LYS A 61 -25.89 18.23 21.68
N TRP A 62 -25.83 17.14 20.90
CA TRP A 62 -24.62 16.30 20.76
C TRP A 62 -24.23 15.95 19.31
N LEU A 63 -24.46 16.87 18.35
CA LEU A 63 -24.09 16.66 16.94
C LEU A 63 -22.62 16.25 16.74
N LYS A 64 -21.68 16.85 17.49
CA LYS A 64 -20.25 16.48 17.43
C LYS A 64 -19.99 15.06 17.94
N ALA A 65 -20.67 14.64 19.01
CA ALA A 65 -20.49 13.28 19.57
C ALA A 65 -21.08 12.21 18.64
N ARG A 66 -22.19 12.50 17.94
CA ARG A 66 -22.76 11.61 16.92
C ARG A 66 -21.76 11.31 15.80
N ARG A 67 -21.11 12.34 15.26
CA ARG A 67 -20.11 12.17 14.21
C ARG A 67 -18.91 11.37 14.71
N ILE A 68 -18.43 11.65 15.93
CA ILE A 68 -17.33 10.87 16.54
C ILE A 68 -17.73 9.39 16.70
N LEU A 69 -18.94 9.10 17.18
CA LEU A 69 -19.44 7.72 17.30
C LEU A 69 -19.56 7.03 15.93
N ALA A 70 -20.09 7.73 14.93
CA ALA A 70 -20.18 7.19 13.57
C ALA A 70 -18.79 6.87 12.99
N ILE A 71 -17.82 7.79 13.20
CA ILE A 71 -16.43 7.57 12.80
C ILE A 71 -15.87 6.34 13.51
N LEU A 72 -16.00 6.24 14.84
CA LEU A 72 -15.47 5.10 15.61
C LEU A 72 -16.05 3.76 15.15
N ILE A 73 -17.37 3.69 14.91
CA ILE A 73 -18.02 2.45 14.45
C ILE A 73 -17.50 2.07 13.06
N VAL A 74 -17.49 3.00 12.10
CA VAL A 74 -16.97 2.74 10.75
C VAL A 74 -15.48 2.36 10.80
N PHE A 75 -14.72 2.98 11.69
CA PHE A 75 -13.31 2.69 11.90
C PHE A 75 -13.08 1.27 12.41
N ILE A 76 -13.82 0.85 13.44
CA ILE A 76 -13.76 -0.52 13.98
C ILE A 76 -14.16 -1.55 12.91
N ILE A 77 -15.24 -1.31 12.18
CA ILE A 77 -15.70 -2.21 11.11
C ILE A 77 -14.63 -2.29 10.00
N THR A 78 -14.07 -1.16 9.58
CA THR A 78 -13.07 -1.11 8.51
C THR A 78 -11.79 -1.82 8.93
N ILE A 79 -11.29 -1.57 10.14
CA ILE A 79 -10.13 -2.27 10.69
C ILE A 79 -10.42 -3.77 10.84
N GLY A 80 -11.62 -4.14 11.30
CA GLY A 80 -12.01 -5.53 11.44
C GLY A 80 -12.02 -6.27 10.10
N ILE A 81 -12.61 -5.68 9.06
CA ILE A 81 -12.67 -6.26 7.71
C ILE A 81 -11.27 -6.31 7.08
N VAL A 82 -10.58 -5.17 7.02
CA VAL A 82 -9.27 -5.07 6.37
C VAL A 82 -8.24 -5.90 7.14
N GLY A 83 -8.20 -5.78 8.47
CA GLY A 83 -7.33 -6.57 9.33
C GLY A 83 -7.65 -8.06 9.25
N GLY A 84 -8.94 -8.44 9.18
CA GLY A 84 -9.37 -9.82 8.98
C GLY A 84 -8.86 -10.40 7.67
N ILE A 85 -9.11 -9.72 6.54
CA ILE A 85 -8.66 -10.13 5.20
C ILE A 85 -7.14 -10.21 5.15
N LEU A 86 -6.44 -9.17 5.63
CA LEU A 86 -4.98 -9.14 5.64
C LEU A 86 -4.43 -10.26 6.52
N SER A 87 -5.00 -10.51 7.71
CA SER A 87 -4.55 -11.59 8.58
C SER A 87 -4.72 -12.95 7.91
N TYR A 88 -5.84 -13.20 7.23
CA TYR A 88 -6.06 -14.43 6.47
C TYR A 88 -5.05 -14.61 5.35
N ILE A 89 -4.80 -13.58 4.54
CA ILE A 89 -3.80 -13.60 3.47
C ILE A 89 -2.41 -13.84 4.04
N ILE A 90 -2.00 -13.10 5.07
CA ILE A 90 -0.68 -13.21 5.70
C ILE A 90 -0.48 -14.62 6.26
N ILE A 91 -1.45 -15.15 7.02
CA ILE A 91 -1.36 -16.49 7.59
C ILE A 91 -1.25 -17.54 6.48
N THR A 92 -2.09 -17.45 5.45
CA THR A 92 -2.10 -18.40 4.32
C THR A 92 -0.77 -18.37 3.57
N VAL A 93 -0.25 -17.18 3.29
CA VAL A 93 1.05 -17.00 2.63
C VAL A 93 2.17 -17.55 3.50
N ILE A 94 2.22 -17.21 4.79
CA ILE A 94 3.25 -17.72 5.71
C ILE A 94 3.21 -19.26 5.78
N GLN A 95 2.03 -19.85 5.93
CA GLN A 95 1.87 -21.31 5.96
C GLN A 95 2.35 -21.95 4.66
N THR A 96 1.94 -21.40 3.51
CA THR A 96 2.39 -21.86 2.20
C THR A 96 3.90 -21.76 2.06
N PHE A 97 4.50 -20.67 2.50
CA PHE A 97 5.95 -20.50 2.51
C PHE A 97 6.65 -21.54 3.40
N ILE A 98 6.18 -21.74 4.64
CA ILE A 98 6.73 -22.74 5.56
C ILE A 98 6.63 -24.16 4.97
N ASP A 99 5.49 -24.52 4.38
CA ASP A 99 5.27 -25.83 3.77
C ASP A 99 6.18 -26.04 2.56
N LEU A 100 6.35 -25.03 1.71
CA LEU A 100 7.28 -25.09 0.59
C LEU A 100 8.72 -25.24 1.08
N PHE A 101 9.14 -24.48 2.09
CA PHE A 101 10.49 -24.55 2.63
C PHE A 101 10.82 -25.85 3.36
N SER A 102 9.85 -26.42 4.08
CA SER A 102 10.05 -27.68 4.79
C SER A 102 10.18 -28.87 3.83
N ARG A 103 9.52 -28.81 2.66
CA ARG A 103 9.53 -29.88 1.66
C ARG A 103 10.54 -29.68 0.53
N ALA A 104 11.00 -28.45 0.29
CA ALA A 104 11.94 -28.15 -0.78
C ALA A 104 13.26 -28.96 -0.73
N PRO A 105 13.88 -29.19 0.45
CA PRO A 105 15.09 -30.02 0.54
C PRO A 105 14.85 -31.46 0.05
N GLU A 106 13.70 -32.05 0.39
CA GLU A 106 13.33 -33.41 -0.03
C GLU A 106 13.10 -33.50 -1.55
N TYR A 107 12.48 -32.48 -2.15
CA TYR A 107 12.34 -32.43 -3.60
C TYR A 107 13.69 -32.27 -4.30
N ILE A 108 14.57 -31.43 -3.77
CA ILE A 108 15.91 -31.23 -4.33
C ILE A 108 16.73 -32.51 -4.20
N SER A 109 16.75 -33.16 -3.04
CA SER A 109 17.48 -34.42 -2.86
C SER A 109 16.98 -35.49 -3.82
N THR A 110 15.66 -35.62 -3.98
CA THR A 110 15.07 -36.58 -4.92
C THR A 110 15.48 -36.30 -6.37
N ILE A 111 15.54 -35.03 -6.78
CA ILE A 111 16.00 -34.66 -8.14
C ILE A 111 17.51 -34.92 -8.28
N MET A 112 18.32 -34.59 -7.28
CA MET A 112 19.77 -34.82 -7.30
C MET A 112 20.08 -36.32 -7.38
N ASP A 113 19.37 -37.15 -6.62
CA ASP A 113 19.50 -38.61 -6.64
C ASP A 113 19.15 -39.18 -8.03
N GLN A 114 18.07 -38.70 -8.65
CA GLN A 114 17.69 -39.10 -10.02
C GLN A 114 18.71 -38.66 -11.06
N LEU A 115 19.28 -37.45 -10.92
CA LEU A 115 20.33 -36.95 -11.81
C LEU A 115 21.62 -37.75 -11.67
N GLN A 116 21.98 -38.16 -10.44
CA GLN A 116 23.12 -39.04 -10.19
C GLN A 116 22.90 -40.43 -10.79
N GLN A 117 21.75 -41.06 -10.55
CA GLN A 117 21.42 -42.34 -11.16
C GLN A 117 21.44 -42.29 -12.70
N TRP A 118 20.95 -41.20 -13.27
CA TRP A 118 21.02 -40.97 -14.71
C TRP A 118 22.47 -40.81 -15.17
N ALA A 119 23.26 -39.99 -14.49
CA ALA A 119 24.68 -39.82 -14.81
C ALA A 119 25.46 -41.15 -14.76
N ASP A 120 25.27 -41.94 -13.71
CA ASP A 120 25.90 -43.25 -13.52
C ASP A 120 25.55 -44.23 -14.65
N SER A 121 24.31 -44.19 -15.14
CA SER A 121 23.88 -45.03 -16.27
C SER A 121 24.58 -44.68 -17.59
N PHE A 122 25.00 -43.42 -17.77
CA PHE A 122 25.75 -42.95 -18.94
C PHE A 122 27.28 -43.01 -18.75
N GLN A 123 27.78 -43.08 -17.51
CA GLN A 123 29.21 -43.13 -17.21
C GLN A 123 29.93 -44.31 -17.89
N GLN A 124 29.27 -45.45 -18.06
CA GLN A 124 29.85 -46.64 -18.72
C GLN A 124 30.22 -46.41 -20.20
N GLN A 125 29.69 -45.35 -20.82
CA GLN A 125 29.93 -45.01 -22.23
C GLN A 125 30.81 -43.76 -22.40
N LEU A 126 31.20 -43.10 -21.30
CA LEU A 126 31.91 -41.82 -21.32
C LEU A 126 33.40 -41.98 -20.97
N PRO A 127 34.30 -41.23 -21.65
CA PRO A 127 35.70 -41.10 -21.27
C PRO A 127 35.87 -40.57 -19.82
N PRO A 128 36.93 -40.97 -19.09
CA PRO A 128 37.14 -40.59 -17.67
C PRO A 128 37.14 -39.07 -17.40
N GLY A 129 37.65 -38.28 -18.36
CA GLY A 129 37.69 -36.81 -18.26
C GLY A 129 36.33 -36.13 -18.41
N LEU A 130 35.32 -36.81 -18.96
CA LEU A 130 33.95 -36.30 -19.05
C LEU A 130 33.10 -36.73 -17.84
N GLN A 131 33.39 -37.87 -17.22
CA GLN A 131 32.71 -38.34 -16.00
C GLN A 131 32.89 -37.34 -14.85
N THR A 132 34.13 -36.91 -14.60
CA THR A 132 34.46 -35.92 -13.56
C THR A 132 33.82 -34.55 -13.80
N GLN A 133 33.66 -34.13 -15.06
CA GLN A 133 32.95 -32.88 -15.38
C GLN A 133 31.46 -32.96 -15.09
N VAL A 134 30.82 -34.10 -15.36
CA VAL A 134 29.40 -34.33 -15.09
C VAL A 134 29.13 -34.36 -13.58
N GLU A 135 29.97 -35.06 -12.80
CA GLU A 135 29.87 -35.10 -11.33
C GLU A 135 30.01 -33.69 -10.73
N GLN A 136 31.00 -32.93 -11.18
CA GLN A 136 31.20 -31.54 -10.75
C GLN A 136 30.02 -30.64 -11.12
N LEU A 137 29.44 -30.83 -12.32
CA LEU A 137 28.25 -30.07 -12.72
C LEU A 137 27.06 -30.37 -11.81
N ILE A 138 26.79 -31.63 -11.52
CA ILE A 138 25.68 -32.04 -10.63
C ILE A 138 25.91 -31.51 -9.20
N ALA A 139 27.13 -31.63 -8.67
CA ALA A 139 27.47 -31.09 -7.35
C ALA A 139 27.29 -29.56 -7.30
N ASN A 140 27.73 -28.84 -8.33
CA ASN A 140 27.55 -27.39 -8.43
C ASN A 140 26.07 -27.00 -8.56
N LEU A 141 25.26 -27.80 -9.26
CA LEU A 141 23.81 -27.59 -9.34
C LEU A 141 23.15 -27.78 -7.98
N GLY A 142 23.52 -28.81 -7.21
CA GLY A 142 23.04 -29.02 -5.85
C GLY A 142 23.34 -27.83 -4.94
N LEU A 143 24.61 -27.38 -4.90
CA LEU A 143 25.03 -26.21 -4.13
C LEU A 143 24.31 -24.92 -4.55
N GLN A 144 24.08 -24.72 -5.86
CA GLN A 144 23.30 -23.58 -6.33
C GLN A 144 21.85 -23.65 -5.86
N MET A 145 21.21 -24.82 -5.95
CA MET A 145 19.84 -25.02 -5.52
C MET A 145 19.66 -24.77 -4.02
N GLU A 146 20.58 -25.27 -3.19
CA GLU A 146 20.64 -24.99 -1.76
C GLU A 146 20.79 -23.50 -1.47
N SER A 147 21.70 -22.82 -2.17
CA SER A 147 21.92 -21.37 -1.99
C SER A 147 20.70 -20.53 -2.39
N ILE A 148 19.96 -20.95 -3.44
CA ILE A 148 18.71 -20.30 -3.86
C ILE A 148 17.67 -20.45 -2.77
N LEU A 149 17.49 -21.67 -2.22
CA LEU A 149 16.58 -21.88 -1.10
C LEU A 149 16.96 -21.02 0.10
N GLU A 150 18.23 -21.00 0.49
CA GLU A 150 18.68 -20.21 1.63
C GLU A 150 18.41 -18.71 1.43
N ASN A 151 18.67 -18.19 0.22
CA ASN A 151 18.41 -16.79 -0.12
C ASN A 151 16.91 -16.47 -0.16
N LEU A 152 16.09 -17.38 -0.69
CA LEU A 152 14.63 -17.22 -0.68
C LEU A 152 14.09 -17.26 0.76
N ALA A 153 14.65 -18.10 1.63
CA ALA A 153 14.26 -18.18 3.03
C ALA A 153 14.59 -16.86 3.75
N LYS A 154 15.84 -16.41 3.64
CA LYS A 154 16.30 -15.13 4.19
C LYS A 154 15.48 -13.96 3.65
N GLY A 155 15.21 -13.94 2.35
CA GLY A 155 14.37 -12.93 1.70
C GLY A 155 12.94 -12.93 2.23
N GLY A 156 12.31 -14.10 2.37
CA GLY A 156 10.98 -14.26 2.95
C GLY A 156 10.91 -13.77 4.40
N PHE A 157 11.86 -14.18 5.25
CA PHE A 157 11.95 -13.71 6.63
C PHE A 157 12.18 -12.19 6.72
N SER A 158 13.07 -11.64 5.89
CA SER A 158 13.32 -10.20 5.84
C SER A 158 12.09 -9.42 5.37
N PHE A 159 11.32 -9.96 4.42
CA PHE A 159 10.08 -9.33 3.94
C PHE A 159 9.00 -9.31 5.03
N ILE A 160 8.80 -10.44 5.74
CA ILE A 160 7.83 -10.54 6.82
C ILE A 160 8.20 -9.58 7.96
N SER A 161 9.45 -9.65 8.43
CA SER A 161 9.93 -8.78 9.52
C SER A 161 9.92 -7.30 9.14
N GLY A 162 10.32 -6.95 7.91
CA GLY A 162 10.26 -5.60 7.37
C GLY A 162 8.83 -5.06 7.27
N THR A 163 7.87 -5.91 6.87
CA THR A 163 6.45 -5.53 6.81
C THR A 163 5.89 -5.28 8.20
N VAL A 164 6.21 -6.12 9.19
CA VAL A 164 5.80 -5.91 10.59
C VAL A 164 6.40 -4.62 11.15
N GLY A 165 7.68 -4.33 10.85
CA GLY A 165 8.32 -3.07 11.22
C GLY A 165 7.67 -1.85 10.56
N ALA A 166 7.30 -1.95 9.28
CA ALA A 166 6.59 -0.90 8.57
C ALA A 166 5.19 -0.64 9.17
N LEU A 167 4.46 -1.68 9.57
CA LEU A 167 3.15 -1.56 10.24
C LEU A 167 3.24 -0.75 11.54
N LEU A 168 4.32 -0.89 12.31
CA LEU A 168 4.56 -0.03 13.49
C LEU A 168 4.78 1.44 13.09
N GLY A 169 5.41 1.70 11.95
CA GLY A 169 5.55 3.04 11.37
C GLY A 169 4.22 3.68 10.98
N PHE A 170 3.20 2.87 10.67
CA PHE A 170 1.84 3.34 10.37
C PHE A 170 0.99 3.62 11.62
N ALA A 171 1.54 3.53 12.84
CA ALA A 171 0.80 3.79 14.08
C ALA A 171 0.15 5.19 14.14
N ALA A 172 0.70 6.18 13.41
CA ALA A 172 0.12 7.52 13.32
C ALA A 172 -1.09 7.61 12.36
N LEU A 173 -1.24 6.64 11.44
CA LEU A 173 -2.24 6.69 10.37
C LEU A 173 -3.68 6.62 10.89
N PRO A 174 -4.04 5.80 11.90
CA PRO A 174 -5.35 5.84 12.55
C PRO A 174 -5.75 7.21 13.09
N LEU A 175 -4.81 7.88 13.77
CA LEU A 175 -5.05 9.22 14.33
C LEU A 175 -5.24 10.23 13.20
N PHE A 176 -4.39 10.17 12.18
CA PHE A 176 -4.51 11.00 10.99
C PHE A 176 -5.88 10.84 10.31
N LEU A 177 -6.31 9.59 10.05
CA LEU A 177 -7.63 9.28 9.48
C LEU A 177 -8.76 9.85 10.32
N PHE A 178 -8.71 9.65 11.64
CA PHE A 178 -9.72 10.18 12.54
C PHE A 178 -9.89 11.69 12.40
N TYR A 179 -8.78 12.45 12.44
CA TYR A 179 -8.82 13.91 12.32
C TYR A 179 -9.26 14.37 10.93
N ILE A 180 -8.76 13.77 9.86
CA ILE A 180 -9.18 14.10 8.49
C ILE A 180 -10.67 13.91 8.31
N ILE A 181 -11.23 12.77 8.73
CA ILE A 181 -12.65 12.46 8.56
C ILE A 181 -13.51 13.34 9.47
N LYS A 182 -13.09 13.60 10.71
CA LYS A 182 -13.79 14.47 11.67
C LYS A 182 -13.88 15.91 11.18
N ASP A 183 -12.76 16.48 10.74
CA ASP A 183 -12.65 17.89 10.40
C ASP A 183 -12.69 18.15 8.89
N TYR A 184 -13.05 17.15 8.09
CA TYR A 184 -13.12 17.20 6.62
C TYR A 184 -13.78 18.48 6.07
N GLY A 185 -14.89 18.92 6.67
CA GLY A 185 -15.59 20.13 6.23
C GLY A 185 -14.79 21.41 6.48
N GLN A 186 -14.13 21.52 7.64
CA GLN A 186 -13.27 22.66 7.97
C GLN A 186 -12.02 22.65 7.10
N ILE A 187 -11.39 21.48 6.92
CA ILE A 187 -10.22 21.31 6.05
C ILE A 187 -10.54 21.72 4.61
N LYS A 188 -11.67 21.25 4.06
CA LYS A 188 -12.14 21.59 2.71
C LYS A 188 -12.35 23.09 2.55
N ASN A 189 -13.03 23.74 3.51
CA ASN A 189 -13.28 25.18 3.46
C ASN A 189 -11.99 26.00 3.59
N ASN A 190 -11.07 25.59 4.46
CA ASN A 190 -9.78 26.24 4.62
C ASN A 190 -8.92 26.12 3.35
N ILE A 191 -8.91 24.95 2.70
CA ILE A 191 -8.20 24.77 1.41
C ILE A 191 -8.73 25.76 0.38
N TYR A 192 -10.06 25.90 0.27
CA TYR A 192 -10.65 26.88 -0.65
C TYR A 192 -10.34 28.32 -0.30
N SER A 193 -10.22 28.67 0.99
CA SER A 193 -9.90 30.04 1.39
C SER A 193 -8.44 30.43 1.18
N PHE A 194 -7.52 29.47 1.02
CA PHE A 194 -6.12 29.74 0.66
C PHE A 194 -5.90 29.91 -0.84
N LEU A 195 -6.90 29.57 -1.66
CA LEU A 195 -6.84 29.67 -3.11
C LEU A 195 -7.37 31.03 -3.58
N PRO A 196 -6.82 31.60 -4.66
CA PRO A 196 -7.45 32.73 -5.35
C PRO A 196 -8.87 32.39 -5.78
N ASP A 197 -9.80 33.35 -5.76
CA ASP A 197 -11.23 33.13 -6.04
C ASP A 197 -11.47 32.33 -7.34
N TRP A 198 -10.76 32.67 -8.41
CA TRP A 198 -10.86 31.98 -9.71
C TRP A 198 -10.48 30.50 -9.63
N ALA A 199 -9.47 30.15 -8.83
CA ALA A 199 -9.00 28.79 -8.65
C ALA A 199 -9.91 28.01 -7.70
N ALA A 200 -10.38 28.64 -6.62
CA ALA A 200 -11.29 28.05 -5.66
C ALA A 200 -12.61 27.62 -6.32
N GLU A 201 -13.16 28.47 -7.20
CA GLU A 201 -14.38 28.18 -7.95
C GLU A 201 -14.19 27.00 -8.92
N HIS A 202 -13.10 26.99 -9.69
CA HIS A 202 -12.77 25.88 -10.60
C HIS A 202 -12.60 24.56 -9.85
N ILE A 203 -11.81 24.54 -8.78
CA ILE A 203 -11.54 23.32 -7.99
C ILE A 203 -12.83 22.82 -7.32
N ARG A 204 -13.70 23.72 -6.85
CA ARG A 204 -15.01 23.35 -6.29
C ARG A 204 -15.90 22.68 -7.35
N ASN A 205 -15.94 23.22 -8.57
CA ASN A 205 -16.72 22.63 -9.67
C ASN A 205 -16.19 21.25 -10.07
N ILE A 206 -14.87 21.09 -10.18
CA ILE A 206 -14.23 19.79 -10.44
C ILE A 206 -14.57 18.78 -9.34
N ALA A 207 -14.44 19.18 -8.07
CA ALA A 207 -14.78 18.33 -6.93
C ALA A 207 -16.25 17.88 -6.94
N LEU A 208 -17.17 18.79 -7.31
CA LEU A 208 -18.59 18.45 -7.46
C LEU A 208 -18.85 17.44 -8.60
N ILE A 209 -18.14 17.56 -9.72
CA ILE A 209 -18.22 16.59 -10.82
C ILE A 209 -17.72 15.22 -10.36
N ILE A 210 -16.56 15.17 -9.69
CA ILE A 210 -15.99 13.94 -9.14
C ILE A 210 -16.96 13.29 -8.15
N ASP A 211 -17.49 14.05 -7.19
CA ASP A 211 -18.45 13.56 -6.20
C ASP A 211 -19.74 13.04 -6.89
N LYS A 212 -20.19 13.69 -7.98
CA LYS A 212 -21.36 13.25 -8.75
C LYS A 212 -21.11 11.96 -9.54
N VAL A 213 -19.95 11.83 -10.18
CA VAL A 213 -19.59 10.64 -10.96
C VAL A 213 -19.32 9.46 -10.04
N LEU A 214 -18.50 9.63 -9.01
CA LEU A 214 -18.19 8.58 -8.04
C LEU A 214 -19.44 8.20 -7.22
N GLY A 215 -20.21 9.18 -6.77
CA GLY A 215 -21.46 8.93 -6.04
C GLY A 215 -22.53 8.27 -6.91
N GLY A 216 -22.59 8.61 -8.20
CA GLY A 216 -23.44 7.96 -9.19
C GLY A 216 -23.03 6.51 -9.44
N TYR A 217 -21.74 6.26 -9.61
CA TYR A 217 -21.19 4.90 -9.80
C TYR A 217 -21.46 4.01 -8.58
N ILE A 218 -21.13 4.47 -7.37
CA ILE A 218 -21.37 3.70 -6.13
C ILE A 218 -22.85 3.36 -5.96
N LYS A 219 -23.75 4.32 -6.26
CA LYS A 219 -25.20 4.06 -6.22
C LYS A 219 -25.65 3.05 -7.28
N ALA A 220 -25.09 3.11 -8.48
CA ALA A 220 -25.42 2.19 -9.57
C ALA A 220 -24.84 0.78 -9.35
N THR A 221 -23.72 0.62 -8.64
CA THR A 221 -23.14 -0.68 -8.30
C THR A 221 -23.82 -1.36 -7.10
N LEU A 222 -24.56 -0.60 -6.28
CA LEU A 222 -25.28 -1.11 -5.10
C LEU A 222 -26.76 -1.42 -5.37
N VAL A 223 -27.28 -1.08 -6.56
CA VAL A 223 -28.64 -1.42 -7.04
C VAL A 223 -28.52 -2.50 -8.11
#